data_AF-A0A6P0SUP8-F1
#
_entry.id   AF-A0A6P0SUP8-F1
#
_cell.length_a   1.000
_cell.length_b   1.000
_cell.length_c   1.000
_cell.angle_alpha   90.00
_cell.angle_beta   90.00
_cell.angle_gamma   90.00
#
_symmetry.space_group_name_H-M   'P 1'
#
loop_
_entity.id
_entity.type
_entity.pdbx_description
1 polymer ?
#
loop_
_entity_poly.entity_id
_entity_poly.type
_entity_poly.pdbx_seq_one_letter_code
_entity_poly.pdbx_strand_id
1 'polypeptide(L)'
;MELGGLSSSGTVTLNGATSVSFPDGVQPGDVSLTNGSLVDVTNVNGGTIAINGAKFDMSASELQAGLTDGAGIPDAVAGNITINAKGNTNLSDKSLIANDLLTSAIGNGGNIQLTTSALTITGGSRIQTITNSNGASGNIEINANGEINISGFTEDGLFSGILTRSAVDTSGPGGNITINNDQ
;
A
#
# COMPACT_ATOMS: atom_id res chain seq x y z
N MET A 1 -8.63 1.73 -7.77
CA MET A 1 -9.66 1.64 -6.71
C MET A 1 -9.36 2.72 -5.69
N GLU A 2 -10.39 3.40 -5.19
CA GLU A 2 -10.23 4.41 -4.15
C GLU A 2 -11.24 4.15 -3.02
N LEU A 3 -10.76 4.12 -1.77
CA LEU A 3 -11.56 3.90 -0.57
C LEU A 3 -11.48 5.11 0.34
N GLY A 4 -12.62 5.49 0.91
CA GLY A 4 -12.71 6.54 1.91
C GLY A 4 -14.15 6.78 2.31
N GLY A 5 -14.35 7.65 3.30
CA GLY A 5 -15.67 7.97 3.80
C GLY A 5 -15.70 9.35 4.44
N LEU A 6 -16.89 9.74 4.88
CA LEU A 6 -17.13 10.96 5.65
C LEU A 6 -17.77 10.56 6.98
N SER A 7 -17.30 11.17 8.08
CA SER A 7 -17.87 10.96 9.42
C SER A 7 -19.03 11.93 9.71
N SER A 8 -19.29 12.87 8.81
CA SER A 8 -20.45 13.76 8.81
C SER A 8 -21.05 13.91 7.41
N SER A 9 -22.21 14.56 7.30
CA SER A 9 -22.90 14.74 6.02
C SER A 9 -22.03 15.53 5.03
N GLY A 10 -21.84 14.98 3.84
CA GLY A 10 -21.18 15.62 2.72
C GLY A 10 -21.32 14.76 1.46
N THR A 11 -20.85 15.28 0.33
CA THR A 11 -20.92 14.59 -0.97
C THR A 11 -19.54 14.16 -1.41
N VAL A 12 -19.33 12.86 -1.59
CA VAL A 12 -18.15 12.33 -2.29
C VAL A 12 -18.46 12.34 -3.79
N THR A 13 -17.67 13.08 -4.56
CA THR A 13 -17.86 13.20 -6.02
C THR A 13 -17.08 12.10 -6.73
N LEU A 14 -17.69 11.43 -7.70
CA LEU A 14 -16.98 10.52 -8.61
C LEU A 14 -16.42 11.32 -9.78
N ASN A 15 -15.10 11.35 -9.92
CA ASN A 15 -14.40 12.05 -11.00
C ASN A 15 -14.15 11.07 -12.16
N GLY A 16 -15.22 10.71 -12.86
CA GLY A 16 -15.17 9.67 -13.89
C GLY A 16 -15.16 8.27 -13.26
N ALA A 17 -14.39 7.35 -13.86
CA ALA A 17 -14.49 5.93 -13.54
C ALA A 17 -13.57 5.45 -12.41
N THR A 18 -12.51 6.19 -12.07
CA THR A 18 -11.39 5.65 -11.28
C THR A 18 -10.97 6.46 -10.06
N SER A 19 -11.48 7.69 -9.89
CA SER A 19 -11.13 8.53 -8.74
C SER A 19 -12.35 9.21 -8.12
N VAL A 20 -12.20 9.57 -6.85
CA VAL A 20 -13.20 10.30 -6.08
C VAL A 20 -12.62 11.59 -5.50
N SER A 21 -13.46 12.56 -5.20
CA SER A 21 -13.10 13.76 -4.46
C SER A 21 -13.92 13.86 -3.18
N PHE A 22 -13.21 14.01 -2.06
CA PHE A 22 -13.80 14.30 -0.77
C PHE A 22 -13.99 15.82 -0.62
N PRO A 23 -15.11 16.26 -0.05
CA PRO A 23 -15.41 17.68 0.12
C PRO A 23 -14.48 18.34 1.15
N ASP A 24 -14.05 19.56 0.86
CA ASP A 24 -13.26 20.37 1.78
C ASP A 24 -14.06 20.72 3.04
N GLY A 25 -13.37 20.79 4.19
CA GLY A 25 -13.98 21.16 5.48
C GLY A 25 -14.90 20.09 6.10
N VAL A 26 -15.11 18.96 5.45
CA VAL A 26 -15.84 17.81 6.03
C VAL A 26 -14.85 16.84 6.67
N GLN A 27 -15.22 16.30 7.83
CA GLN A 27 -14.39 15.33 8.53
C GLN A 27 -14.37 14.01 7.75
N PRO A 28 -13.19 13.48 7.39
CA PRO A 28 -13.13 12.17 6.77
C PRO A 28 -13.58 11.11 7.79
N GLY A 29 -14.15 10.04 7.28
CA GLY A 29 -14.46 8.84 8.05
C GLY A 29 -13.24 7.93 8.14
N ASP A 30 -13.29 7.00 9.10
CA ASP A 30 -12.28 5.95 9.20
C ASP A 30 -12.45 4.93 8.07
N VAL A 31 -11.35 4.38 7.61
CA VAL A 31 -11.33 3.24 6.70
C VAL A 31 -10.83 2.02 7.48
N SER A 32 -11.58 0.93 7.45
CA SER A 32 -11.22 -0.30 8.14
C SER A 32 -11.38 -1.50 7.22
N LEU A 33 -10.33 -2.31 7.14
CA LEU A 33 -10.31 -3.61 6.47
C LEU A 33 -10.02 -4.68 7.52
N THR A 34 -10.97 -5.58 7.73
CA THR A 34 -10.88 -6.59 8.80
C THR A 34 -11.35 -7.96 8.30
N ASN A 35 -11.03 -9.00 9.05
CA ASN A 35 -11.57 -10.36 8.87
C ASN A 35 -11.36 -10.96 7.46
N GLY A 36 -10.15 -10.86 6.92
CA GLY A 36 -9.82 -11.43 5.61
C GLY A 36 -10.26 -10.56 4.44
N SER A 37 -10.43 -9.25 4.64
CA SER A 37 -10.75 -8.33 3.56
C SER A 37 -9.61 -8.31 2.54
N LEU A 38 -9.96 -8.37 1.25
CA LEU A 38 -9.01 -8.30 0.14
C LEU A 38 -9.40 -7.17 -0.80
N VAL A 39 -8.46 -6.25 -1.04
CA VAL A 39 -8.52 -5.26 -2.12
C VAL A 39 -7.40 -5.57 -3.10
N ASP A 40 -7.76 -6.13 -4.24
CA ASP A 40 -6.81 -6.53 -5.27
C ASP A 40 -7.08 -5.78 -6.58
N VAL A 41 -6.07 -5.09 -7.08
CA VAL A 41 -6.08 -4.39 -8.37
C VAL A 41 -4.92 -4.84 -9.28
N THR A 42 -4.31 -5.98 -8.99
CA THR A 42 -3.25 -6.56 -9.84
C THR A 42 -3.78 -6.79 -11.25
N ASN A 43 -3.04 -6.31 -12.25
CA ASN A 43 -3.44 -6.40 -13.65
C ASN A 43 -2.21 -6.25 -14.55
N VAL A 44 -2.33 -6.53 -15.85
CA VAL A 44 -1.27 -6.31 -16.83
C VAL A 44 -0.91 -4.82 -17.02
N ASN A 45 -1.84 -3.92 -16.69
CA ASN A 45 -1.63 -2.47 -16.78
C ASN A 45 -1.38 -1.80 -15.43
N GLY A 46 -1.29 -2.57 -14.34
CA GLY A 46 -0.98 -2.03 -13.01
C GLY A 46 -2.11 -1.17 -12.42
N GLY A 47 -3.05 -1.79 -11.70
CA GLY A 47 -4.07 -1.02 -10.98
C GLY A 47 -3.49 -0.23 -9.81
N THR A 48 -4.12 0.89 -9.49
CA THR A 48 -3.75 1.77 -8.35
C THR A 48 -4.76 1.62 -7.21
N ILE A 49 -4.29 1.66 -5.97
CA ILE A 49 -5.11 1.75 -4.76
C ILE A 49 -4.88 3.11 -4.11
N ALA A 50 -5.95 3.81 -3.75
CA ALA A 50 -5.90 5.00 -2.90
C ALA A 50 -6.79 4.80 -1.67
N ILE A 51 -6.27 5.11 -0.48
CA ILE A 51 -7.01 5.11 0.79
C ILE A 51 -6.99 6.53 1.34
N ASN A 52 -8.17 7.11 1.60
CA ASN A 52 -8.30 8.43 2.22
C ASN A 52 -9.23 8.34 3.42
N GLY A 53 -8.73 8.67 4.62
CA GLY A 53 -9.52 8.53 5.84
C GLY A 53 -9.04 9.39 7.00
N ALA A 54 -9.88 9.47 8.04
CA ALA A 54 -9.45 9.99 9.34
C ALA A 54 -8.46 9.02 9.98
N LYS A 55 -8.78 7.72 9.99
CA LYS A 55 -7.88 6.65 10.41
C LYS A 55 -7.86 5.55 9.36
N PHE A 56 -6.78 4.78 9.31
CA PHE A 56 -6.73 3.54 8.53
C PHE A 56 -6.36 2.35 9.43
N ASP A 57 -7.27 1.38 9.55
CA ASP A 57 -7.03 0.16 10.32
C ASP A 57 -7.11 -1.08 9.40
N MET A 58 -6.05 -1.90 9.39
CA MET A 58 -6.06 -3.22 8.77
C MET A 58 -5.75 -4.30 9.82
N SER A 59 -6.61 -5.29 9.89
CA SER A 59 -6.38 -6.52 10.68
C SER A 59 -6.71 -7.74 9.81
N ALA A 60 -5.80 -8.71 9.74
CA ALA A 60 -5.97 -9.93 8.95
C ALA A 60 -6.48 -9.66 7.53
N SER A 61 -5.95 -8.65 6.85
CA SER A 61 -6.47 -8.17 5.55
C SER A 61 -5.34 -7.77 4.61
N GLU A 62 -5.67 -7.61 3.32
CA GLU A 62 -4.70 -7.41 2.26
C GLU A 62 -5.10 -6.28 1.30
N LEU A 63 -4.13 -5.39 1.03
CA LEU A 63 -4.13 -4.45 -0.09
C LEU A 63 -3.07 -4.90 -1.09
N GLN A 64 -3.48 -5.27 -2.30
CA GLN A 64 -2.61 -5.81 -3.32
C GLN A 64 -2.74 -5.00 -4.63
N ALA A 65 -1.66 -4.31 -4.98
CA ALA A 65 -1.42 -3.77 -6.32
C ALA A 65 -0.27 -4.54 -6.98
N GLY A 66 -0.02 -4.31 -8.26
CA GLY A 66 1.06 -5.02 -8.93
C GLY A 66 0.81 -5.29 -10.41
N LEU A 67 1.76 -6.03 -10.99
CA LEU A 67 1.67 -6.55 -12.36
C LEU A 67 1.62 -8.08 -12.36
N THR A 68 0.65 -8.62 -13.09
CA THR A 68 0.52 -10.07 -13.32
C THR A 68 1.28 -10.55 -14.55
N ASP A 69 1.34 -9.72 -15.60
CA ASP A 69 2.09 -9.92 -16.84
C ASP A 69 2.43 -8.53 -17.41
N GLY A 70 3.54 -8.43 -18.15
CA GLY A 70 3.95 -7.21 -18.85
C GLY A 70 4.74 -7.50 -20.13
N ALA A 71 4.83 -8.75 -20.56
CA ALA A 71 5.69 -9.17 -21.67
C ALA A 71 5.32 -8.56 -23.04
N GLY A 72 4.12 -7.98 -23.17
CA GLY A 72 3.65 -7.26 -24.37
C GLY A 72 3.57 -5.74 -24.22
N ILE A 73 3.95 -5.18 -23.07
CA ILE A 73 3.85 -3.74 -22.78
C ILE A 73 5.27 -3.21 -22.59
N PRO A 74 5.83 -2.47 -23.57
CA PRO A 74 7.12 -1.82 -23.40
C PRO A 74 7.10 -0.94 -22.15
N ASP A 75 8.11 -1.11 -21.29
CA ASP A 75 8.27 -0.34 -20.05
C ASP A 75 7.06 -0.39 -19.10
N ALA A 76 6.36 -1.53 -19.02
CA ALA A 76 5.24 -1.70 -18.10
C ALA A 76 5.61 -1.30 -16.67
N VAL A 77 4.70 -0.61 -15.98
CA VAL A 77 4.87 -0.21 -14.58
C VAL A 77 3.60 -0.57 -13.81
N ALA A 78 3.74 -1.14 -12.62
CA ALA A 78 2.58 -1.35 -11.76
C ALA A 78 1.99 -0.01 -11.29
N GLY A 79 0.69 0.00 -11.03
CA GLY A 79 0.04 1.14 -10.37
C GLY A 79 0.55 1.29 -8.94
N ASN A 80 0.22 2.40 -8.28
CA ASN A 80 0.72 2.71 -6.95
C ASN A 80 -0.26 2.31 -5.85
N ILE A 81 0.21 2.24 -4.61
CA ILE A 81 -0.64 2.28 -3.43
C ILE A 81 -0.38 3.60 -2.70
N THR A 82 -1.42 4.39 -2.49
CA THR A 82 -1.34 5.64 -1.74
C THR A 82 -2.29 5.58 -0.55
N ILE A 83 -1.77 5.84 0.64
CA ILE A 83 -2.53 5.87 1.89
C ILE A 83 -2.39 7.25 2.50
N ASN A 84 -3.52 7.96 2.63
CA ASN A 84 -3.63 9.28 3.20
C ASN A 84 -4.56 9.20 4.42
N ALA A 85 -4.01 8.83 5.57
CA ALA A 85 -4.72 8.86 6.84
C ALA A 85 -4.39 10.15 7.58
N LYS A 86 -5.40 10.97 7.93
CA LYS A 86 -5.13 12.20 8.71
C LYS A 86 -4.64 11.89 10.13
N GLY A 87 -5.13 10.80 10.70
CA GLY A 87 -4.77 10.22 12.00
C GLY A 87 -3.92 8.98 11.82
N ASN A 88 -4.14 7.96 12.65
CA ASN A 88 -3.26 6.80 12.74
C ASN A 88 -3.49 5.80 11.58
N THR A 89 -2.42 5.11 11.22
CA THR A 89 -2.47 3.90 10.39
C THR A 89 -1.99 2.71 11.22
N ASN A 90 -2.83 1.68 11.38
CA ASN A 90 -2.49 0.49 12.15
C ASN A 90 -2.64 -0.78 11.31
N LEU A 91 -1.60 -1.59 11.26
CA LEU A 91 -1.58 -2.91 10.63
C LEU A 91 -1.33 -3.98 11.71
N SER A 92 -2.26 -4.93 11.83
CA SER A 92 -2.16 -6.05 12.78
C SER A 92 -2.54 -7.39 12.13
N ASP A 93 -2.27 -8.48 12.86
CA ASP A 93 -2.78 -9.82 12.56
C ASP A 93 -2.47 -10.32 11.13
N LYS A 94 -1.19 -10.33 10.74
CA LYS A 94 -0.73 -10.75 9.40
C LYS A 94 -1.29 -9.91 8.25
N SER A 95 -1.58 -8.63 8.47
CA SER A 95 -2.03 -7.74 7.37
C SER A 95 -0.91 -7.47 6.37
N LEU A 96 -1.27 -7.30 5.10
CA LEU A 96 -0.32 -7.07 4.01
C LEU A 96 -0.73 -5.88 3.14
N ILE A 97 0.21 -4.97 2.92
CA ILE A 97 0.12 -3.95 1.88
C ILE A 97 1.26 -4.23 0.90
N ALA A 98 0.92 -4.66 -0.30
CA ALA A 98 1.88 -5.18 -1.27
C ALA A 98 1.69 -4.55 -2.65
N ASN A 99 2.81 -4.17 -3.25
CA ASN A 99 2.88 -3.78 -4.66
C ASN A 99 3.92 -4.65 -5.36
N ASP A 100 3.48 -5.82 -5.78
CA ASP A 100 4.36 -6.91 -6.16
C ASP A 100 4.27 -7.21 -7.66
N LEU A 101 5.41 -7.60 -8.25
CA LEU A 101 5.50 -8.12 -9.60
C LEU A 101 5.60 -9.65 -9.54
N LEU A 102 4.64 -10.32 -10.17
CA LEU A 102 4.63 -11.78 -10.27
C LEU A 102 5.76 -12.26 -11.18
N THR A 103 6.24 -13.49 -10.98
CA THR A 103 7.46 -14.04 -11.60
C THR A 103 7.49 -13.99 -13.13
N SER A 104 6.33 -14.00 -13.79
CA SER A 104 6.20 -13.91 -15.25
C SER A 104 6.13 -12.48 -15.81
N ALA A 105 5.97 -11.46 -14.95
CA ALA A 105 5.80 -10.08 -15.40
C ALA A 105 7.12 -9.50 -15.97
N ILE A 106 7.05 -8.62 -16.97
CA ILE A 106 8.20 -7.83 -17.42
C ILE A 106 7.83 -6.37 -17.21
N GLY A 107 8.58 -5.64 -16.40
CA GLY A 107 8.22 -4.28 -16.02
C GLY A 107 8.75 -3.87 -14.65
N ASN A 108 8.43 -2.66 -14.23
CA ASN A 108 8.88 -2.08 -12.96
C ASN A 108 7.78 -2.07 -11.89
N GLY A 109 8.20 -2.22 -10.63
CA GLY A 109 7.35 -2.12 -9.46
C GLY A 109 6.76 -0.72 -9.29
N GLY A 110 5.49 -0.69 -8.91
CA GLY A 110 4.83 0.52 -8.47
C GLY A 110 5.25 0.86 -7.05
N ASN A 111 5.09 2.12 -6.67
CA ASN A 111 5.52 2.61 -5.37
C ASN A 111 4.40 2.48 -4.33
N ILE A 112 4.76 2.51 -3.05
CA ILE A 112 3.84 2.67 -1.93
C ILE A 112 4.14 4.00 -1.23
N GLN A 113 3.13 4.85 -1.06
CA GLN A 113 3.23 6.11 -0.32
C GLN A 113 2.24 6.07 0.84
N LEU A 114 2.72 6.34 2.05
CA LEU A 114 1.90 6.39 3.25
C LEU A 114 2.12 7.72 3.96
N THR A 115 1.06 8.49 4.14
CA THR A 115 1.02 9.68 4.98
C THR A 115 0.10 9.41 6.15
N THR A 116 0.58 9.60 7.37
CA THR A 116 -0.17 9.34 8.60
C THR A 116 0.27 10.23 9.76
N SER A 117 -0.58 10.40 10.77
CA SER A 117 -0.12 10.97 12.03
C SER A 117 0.83 10.01 12.75
N ALA A 118 0.45 8.75 12.95
CA ALA A 118 1.28 7.74 13.60
C ALA A 118 1.10 6.39 12.92
N LEU A 119 2.16 5.59 12.87
CA LEU A 119 2.17 4.30 12.17
C LEU A 119 2.44 3.16 13.16
N THR A 120 1.58 2.15 13.18
CA THR A 120 1.80 0.90 13.92
C THR A 120 1.78 -0.29 12.97
N ILE A 121 2.83 -1.12 12.98
CA ILE A 121 2.91 -2.38 12.23
C ILE A 121 3.27 -3.50 13.20
N THR A 122 2.32 -4.41 13.45
CA THR A 122 2.46 -5.48 14.44
C THR A 122 1.88 -6.81 13.95
N GLY A 123 2.07 -7.88 14.73
CA GLY A 123 1.42 -9.17 14.49
C GLY A 123 1.84 -9.86 13.18
N GLY A 124 3.08 -9.65 12.72
CA GLY A 124 3.59 -10.18 11.45
C GLY A 124 3.13 -9.42 10.20
N SER A 125 2.50 -8.25 10.37
CA SER A 125 2.02 -7.42 9.26
C SER A 125 3.16 -6.75 8.50
N ARG A 126 2.99 -6.52 7.19
CA ARG A 126 4.03 -5.92 6.35
C ARG A 126 3.52 -4.90 5.34
N ILE A 127 4.40 -3.96 5.02
CA ILE A 127 4.32 -3.11 3.82
C ILE A 127 5.48 -3.52 2.92
N GLN A 128 5.21 -3.88 1.66
CA GLN A 128 6.26 -4.38 0.78
C GLN A 128 6.11 -4.00 -0.68
N THR A 129 7.24 -3.89 -1.34
CA THR A 129 7.33 -3.98 -2.80
C THR A 129 8.27 -5.13 -3.14
N ILE A 130 7.77 -6.13 -3.86
CA ILE A 130 8.57 -7.28 -4.26
C ILE A 130 8.48 -7.46 -5.77
N THR A 131 9.63 -7.38 -6.44
CA THR A 131 9.75 -7.77 -7.84
C THR A 131 10.32 -9.17 -7.95
N ASN A 132 9.52 -10.14 -8.39
CA ASN A 132 9.98 -11.51 -8.65
C ASN A 132 10.38 -11.77 -10.11
N SER A 133 10.54 -10.71 -10.90
CA SER A 133 10.69 -10.79 -12.35
C SER A 133 11.64 -9.72 -12.91
N ASN A 134 11.82 -9.63 -14.23
CA ASN A 134 12.77 -8.68 -14.80
C ASN A 134 12.26 -7.23 -14.72
N GLY A 135 12.80 -6.48 -13.77
CA GLY A 135 12.69 -5.02 -13.65
C GLY A 135 12.99 -4.54 -12.23
N ALA A 136 12.91 -3.23 -12.01
CA ALA A 136 13.19 -2.64 -10.70
C ALA A 136 12.04 -2.87 -9.72
N SER A 137 12.35 -3.02 -8.43
CA SER A 137 11.34 -2.97 -7.37
C SER A 137 10.93 -1.52 -7.08
N GLY A 138 9.65 -1.31 -6.77
CA GLY A 138 9.15 0.01 -6.40
C GLY A 138 9.70 0.51 -5.06
N ASN A 139 9.62 1.82 -4.83
CA ASN A 139 10.02 2.44 -3.58
C ASN A 139 8.87 2.46 -2.57
N ILE A 140 9.23 2.54 -1.29
CA ILE A 140 8.28 2.79 -0.20
C ILE A 140 8.65 4.11 0.46
N GLU A 141 7.70 5.03 0.51
CA GLU A 141 7.83 6.30 1.20
C GLU A 141 6.78 6.42 2.31
N ILE A 142 7.25 6.71 3.52
CA ILE A 142 6.41 6.89 4.70
C ILE A 142 6.68 8.27 5.27
N ASN A 143 5.63 9.08 5.35
CA ASN A 143 5.62 10.38 5.98
C ASN A 143 4.74 10.30 7.23
N ALA A 144 5.36 10.29 8.41
CA ALA A 144 4.66 10.29 9.69
C ALA A 144 4.92 11.60 10.44
N ASN A 145 3.92 12.08 11.18
CA ASN A 145 4.05 13.27 12.03
C ASN A 145 4.16 12.89 13.52
N GLY A 146 4.48 11.63 13.83
CA GLY A 146 4.16 10.96 15.09
C GLY A 146 5.02 9.74 15.37
N GLU A 147 4.61 8.97 16.37
CA GLU A 147 5.28 7.71 16.68
C GLU A 147 5.18 6.72 15.50
N ILE A 148 6.29 6.05 15.20
CA ILE A 148 6.34 4.89 14.32
C ILE A 148 6.72 3.68 15.16
N ASN A 149 5.81 2.74 15.32
CA ASN A 149 6.02 1.50 16.05
C ASN A 149 5.95 0.30 15.11
N ILE A 150 7.08 -0.40 14.96
CA ILE A 150 7.17 -1.62 14.16
C ILE A 150 7.72 -2.71 15.07
N SER A 151 6.89 -3.70 15.41
CA SER A 151 7.28 -4.70 16.40
C SER A 151 6.57 -6.04 16.24
N GLY A 152 7.24 -7.09 16.69
CA GLY A 152 6.69 -8.44 16.75
C GLY A 152 6.91 -9.28 15.50
N PHE A 153 6.56 -10.54 15.65
CA PHE A 153 6.57 -11.57 14.63
C PHE A 153 5.51 -12.62 15.02
N THR A 154 5.08 -13.42 14.06
CA THR A 154 4.13 -14.51 14.31
C THR A 154 4.87 -15.77 14.75
N GLU A 155 4.15 -16.76 15.31
CA GLU A 155 4.75 -18.02 15.77
C GLU A 155 5.51 -18.77 14.65
N ASP A 156 5.04 -18.66 13.40
CA ASP A 156 5.70 -19.19 12.20
C ASP A 156 6.89 -18.34 11.70
N GLY A 157 7.31 -17.32 12.46
CA GLY A 157 8.49 -16.50 12.20
C GLY A 157 8.27 -15.34 11.23
N LEU A 158 7.02 -15.02 10.88
CA LEU A 158 6.71 -13.91 9.99
C LEU A 158 6.89 -12.59 10.75
N PHE A 159 7.92 -11.83 10.40
CA PHE A 159 8.22 -10.55 11.05
C PHE A 159 7.25 -9.44 10.63
N SER A 160 7.06 -8.46 11.53
CA SER A 160 6.47 -7.17 11.18
C SER A 160 7.51 -6.21 10.61
N GLY A 161 7.21 -5.57 9.48
CA GLY A 161 8.19 -4.67 8.89
C GLY A 161 7.82 -4.03 7.55
N ILE A 162 8.77 -3.26 7.04
CA ILE A 162 8.74 -2.63 5.73
C ILE A 162 9.90 -3.19 4.93
N LEU A 163 9.65 -3.66 3.71
CA LEU A 163 10.71 -4.24 2.89
C LEU A 163 10.52 -3.96 1.41
N THR A 164 11.64 -3.80 0.71
CA THR A 164 11.71 -3.82 -0.74
C THR A 164 12.59 -5.00 -1.14
N ARG A 165 12.23 -5.73 -2.20
CA ARG A 165 13.05 -6.86 -2.67
C ARG A 165 12.95 -7.03 -4.18
N SER A 166 14.09 -7.19 -4.82
CA SER A 166 14.16 -7.81 -6.15
C SER A 166 14.62 -9.26 -5.99
N ALA A 167 13.97 -10.21 -6.65
CA ALA A 167 14.38 -11.61 -6.60
C ALA A 167 15.75 -11.80 -7.27
N VAL A 168 16.48 -12.84 -6.84
CA VAL A 168 17.69 -13.29 -7.54
C VAL A 168 17.33 -13.61 -9.00
N ASP A 169 18.24 -13.25 -9.91
CA ASP A 169 18.11 -13.37 -11.37
C ASP A 169 17.19 -12.35 -12.07
N THR A 170 16.71 -11.34 -11.34
CA THR A 170 16.06 -10.17 -11.93
C THR A 170 17.11 -9.14 -12.36
N SER A 171 16.91 -8.50 -13.51
CA SER A 171 17.86 -7.50 -14.05
C SER A 171 17.79 -6.12 -13.38
N GLY A 172 16.90 -5.90 -12.40
CA GLY A 172 16.64 -4.59 -11.80
C GLY A 172 17.05 -4.49 -10.33
N PRO A 173 17.35 -3.27 -9.83
CA PRO A 173 17.68 -3.05 -8.43
C PRO A 173 16.45 -3.21 -7.52
N GLY A 174 16.71 -3.51 -6.24
CA GLY A 174 15.71 -3.32 -5.18
C GLY A 174 15.34 -1.84 -5.01
N GLY A 175 14.14 -1.58 -4.49
CA GLY A 175 13.66 -0.23 -4.24
C GLY A 175 14.24 0.37 -2.97
N ASN A 176 14.10 1.68 -2.80
CA ASN A 176 14.45 2.39 -1.58
C ASN A 176 13.28 2.40 -0.59
N ILE A 177 13.62 2.46 0.69
CA ILE A 177 12.67 2.75 1.78
C ILE A 177 13.06 4.08 2.38
N THR A 178 12.16 5.06 2.32
CA THR A 178 12.33 6.38 2.92
C THR A 178 11.29 6.56 4.02
N ILE A 179 11.73 6.90 5.23
CA ILE A 179 10.86 7.19 6.35
C ILE A 179 11.20 8.60 6.84
N ASN A 180 10.25 9.52 6.65
CA ASN A 180 10.31 10.87 7.18
C ASN A 180 9.42 10.93 8.42
N ASN A 181 9.99 11.45 9.51
CA ASN A 181 9.26 11.63 10.75
C ASN A 181 9.46 13.05 11.27
N ASP A 182 8.38 13.83 11.34
CA ASP A 182 8.39 15.25 11.67
C ASP A 182 8.19 15.52 13.18
N GLN A 183 8.65 14.58 14.03
CA GLN A 183 8.58 14.68 15.50
C GLN A 183 9.55 15.69 16.11
#